data_AF-A0A134BGG6-F1
#
_entry.id   AF-A0A134BGG6-F1
#
_cell.length_a   1.000
_cell.length_b   1.000
_cell.length_c   1.000
_cell.angle_alpha   90.00
_cell.angle_beta   90.00
_cell.angle_gamma   90.00
#
_symmetry.space_group_name_H-M   'P 1'
#
loop_
_entity.id
_entity.type
_entity.pdbx_description
1 polymer ?
#
loop_
_entity_poly.entity_id
_entity_poly.type
_entity_poly.pdbx_seq_one_letter_code
_entity_poly.pdbx_strand_id
1 'polypeptide(L)'
;MSKKGRNIDLIKKRDDKLYERFLYHYDVCKIRLDEVLRILSEEEFFLSEQRIWTIIKGYQGVPRAELMDRIKKPKVRAVRGVPTSLKVVSEYDYSLFPASSAR
;
A
#
# COMPACT_ATOMS: atom_id res chain seq x y z
N MET A 1 28.25 3.65 20.42
CA MET A 1 27.62 2.76 21.43
C MET A 1 26.21 2.41 20.97
N SER A 2 26.04 1.29 20.27
CA SER A 2 24.73 0.81 19.83
C SER A 2 23.94 0.31 21.05
N LYS A 3 22.84 0.99 21.40
CA LYS A 3 21.93 0.57 22.48
C LYS A 3 21.51 -0.88 22.23
N LYS A 4 21.93 -1.76 23.14
CA LYS A 4 21.73 -3.21 23.12
C LYS A 4 20.24 -3.53 22.85
N GLY A 5 19.97 -4.23 21.75
CA GLY A 5 18.66 -4.86 21.49
C GLY A 5 17.96 -4.49 20.17
N ARG A 6 18.33 -3.39 19.49
CA ARG A 6 17.70 -3.02 18.20
C ARG A 6 18.70 -3.05 17.06
N ASN A 7 18.41 -3.86 16.05
CA ASN A 7 19.17 -3.87 14.81
C ASN A 7 18.82 -2.61 14.01
N ILE A 8 19.79 -1.70 13.90
CA ILE A 8 19.62 -0.39 13.26
C ILE A 8 19.32 -0.56 11.76
N ASP A 9 19.91 -1.57 11.12
CA ASP A 9 19.75 -1.80 9.69
C ASP A 9 18.35 -2.33 9.38
N LEU A 10 17.79 -3.18 10.24
CA LEU A 10 16.41 -3.64 10.10
C LEU A 10 15.40 -2.51 10.31
N ILE A 11 15.67 -1.59 11.24
CA ILE A 11 14.83 -0.41 11.45
C ILE A 11 14.83 0.48 10.21
N LYS A 12 16.00 0.75 9.63
CA LYS A 12 16.11 1.54 8.39
C LYS A 12 15.32 0.90 7.26
N LYS A 13 15.50 -0.41 7.02
CA LYS A 13 14.75 -1.15 5.99
C LYS A 13 13.24 -1.10 6.19
N ARG A 14 12.78 -1.16 7.44
CA ARG A 14 11.35 -0.99 7.75
C ARG A 14 10.88 0.43 7.42
N ASP A 15 11.61 1.43 7.87
CA ASP A 15 11.22 2.83 7.71
C ASP A 15 11.21 3.23 6.22
N ASP A 16 12.15 2.71 5.42
CA ASP A 16 12.15 2.85 3.96
C ASP A 16 10.89 2.24 3.31
N LYS A 17 10.55 1.01 3.68
CA LYS A 17 9.36 0.31 3.15
C LYS A 17 8.05 0.99 3.58
N LEU A 18 8.01 1.50 4.81
CA LEU A 18 6.86 2.24 5.34
C LEU A 18 6.62 3.53 4.54
N TYR A 19 7.70 4.27 4.26
CA TYR A 19 7.60 5.49 3.45
C TYR A 19 7.16 5.19 2.00
N GLU A 20 7.62 4.08 1.42
CA GLU A 20 7.17 3.60 0.11
C GLU A 20 5.68 3.31 0.04
N ARG A 21 5.15 2.57 1.02
CA ARG A 21 3.71 2.27 1.07
C ARG A 21 2.88 3.50 1.36
N PHE A 22 3.34 4.37 2.25
CA PHE A 22 2.70 5.67 2.49
C PHE A 22 2.54 6.47 1.18
N LEU A 23 3.61 6.59 0.39
CA LEU A 23 3.56 7.30 -0.89
C LEU A 23 2.64 6.61 -1.90
N TYR A 24 2.59 5.28 -1.92
CA TYR A 24 1.63 4.56 -2.78
C TYR A 24 0.18 4.93 -2.42
N HIS A 25 -0.22 4.81 -1.16
CA HIS A 25 -1.60 5.09 -0.75
C HIS A 25 -1.96 6.58 -0.89
N TYR A 26 -1.05 7.47 -0.49
CA TYR A 26 -1.28 8.91 -0.51
C TYR A 26 -1.24 9.49 -1.93
N ASP A 27 -0.24 9.12 -2.76
CA ASP A 27 -0.07 9.72 -4.07
C ASP A 27 -0.76 8.96 -5.20
N VAL A 28 -0.79 7.62 -5.18
CA VAL A 28 -1.37 6.81 -6.26
C VAL A 28 -2.86 6.59 -6.03
N CYS A 29 -3.23 6.13 -4.84
CA CYS A 29 -4.63 5.87 -4.50
C CYS A 29 -5.39 7.15 -4.08
N LYS A 30 -4.67 8.26 -3.82
CA LYS A 30 -5.23 9.55 -3.38
C LYS A 30 -6.14 9.43 -2.15
N ILE A 31 -5.79 8.53 -1.25
CA ILE A 31 -6.52 8.28 0.00
C ILE A 31 -6.20 9.41 1.00
N ARG A 32 -7.19 9.76 1.83
CA ARG A 32 -7.00 10.74 2.92
C ARG A 32 -5.92 10.30 3.89
N LEU A 33 -5.17 11.26 4.43
CA LEU A 33 -4.04 10.99 5.33
C LEU A 33 -4.41 10.11 6.53
N ASP A 34 -5.53 10.38 7.21
CA ASP A 34 -5.96 9.58 8.38
C ASP A 34 -6.23 8.13 8.00
N GLU A 35 -6.87 7.91 6.85
CA GLU A 35 -7.19 6.58 6.34
C GLU A 35 -5.91 5.84 5.92
N VAL A 36 -4.94 6.54 5.32
CA VAL A 36 -3.62 5.95 5.02
C VAL A 36 -2.93 5.51 6.30
N LEU A 37 -2.95 6.33 7.36
CA LEU A 37 -2.33 5.96 8.63
C LEU A 37 -3.01 4.75 9.27
N ARG A 38 -4.34 4.67 9.20
CA ARG A 38 -5.10 3.51 9.69
C ARG A 38 -4.73 2.24 8.94
N ILE A 39 -4.71 2.26 7.60
CA ILE A 39 -4.33 1.10 6.76
C ILE A 39 -2.90 0.63 7.08
N LEU A 40 -1.95 1.55 7.15
CA LEU A 40 -0.56 1.22 7.48
C LEU A 40 -0.42 0.64 8.89
N SER A 41 -1.25 1.11 9.82
CA SER A 41 -1.30 0.64 11.21
C SER A 41 -1.90 -0.75 11.33
N GLU A 42 -3.07 -1.00 10.74
CA GLU A 42 -3.85 -2.21 10.97
C GLU A 42 -3.50 -3.37 10.03
N GLU A 43 -3.10 -3.09 8.79
CA GLU A 43 -2.94 -4.12 7.77
C GLU A 43 -1.47 -4.47 7.48
N GLU A 44 -0.57 -3.48 7.54
CA GLU A 44 0.79 -3.65 7.01
C GLU A 44 1.87 -3.74 8.08
N PHE A 45 1.96 -2.74 8.96
CA PHE A 45 3.10 -2.57 9.86
C PHE A 45 2.79 -2.85 11.32
N PHE A 46 1.51 -2.89 11.71
CA PHE A 46 1.10 -3.17 13.10
C PHE A 46 1.76 -2.23 14.11
N LEU A 47 1.92 -0.96 13.70
CA LEU A 47 2.49 0.13 14.48
C LEU A 47 1.41 1.17 14.73
N SER A 48 1.42 1.83 15.88
CA SER A 48 0.47 2.92 16.14
C SER A 48 0.59 4.02 15.09
N GLU A 49 -0.54 4.63 14.74
CA GLU A 49 -0.60 5.74 13.77
C GLU A 49 0.35 6.88 14.13
N GLN A 50 0.42 7.24 15.41
CA GLN A 50 1.34 8.26 15.92
C GLN A 50 2.81 7.90 15.64
N ARG A 51 3.16 6.62 15.77
CA ARG A 51 4.52 6.14 15.50
C ARG A 51 4.83 6.18 14.01
N ILE A 52 3.90 5.72 13.18
CA ILE A 52 3.99 5.78 11.72
C ILE A 52 4.19 7.23 11.27
N TRP A 53 3.38 8.16 11.79
CA TRP A 53 3.48 9.58 11.48
C TRP A 53 4.82 10.19 11.90
N THR A 54 5.35 9.80 13.07
CA THR A 54 6.66 10.25 13.54
C THR A 54 7.78 9.74 12.63
N ILE A 55 7.70 8.49 12.16
CA ILE A 55 8.67 7.91 11.21
C ILE A 55 8.60 8.66 9.88
N ILE A 56 7.40 8.90 9.33
CA ILE A 56 7.22 9.61 8.06
C ILE A 56 7.76 11.03 8.14
N LYS A 57 7.46 11.78 9.21
CA LYS A 57 7.95 13.16 9.39
C LYS A 57 9.48 13.23 9.54
N GLY A 58 10.08 12.21 10.17
CA GLY A 58 11.53 12.12 10.37
C GLY A 58 12.28 11.41 9.26
N TYR A 59 11.62 11.03 8.17
CA TYR A 59 12.21 10.24 7.11
C TYR A 59 13.24 11.06 6.31
N GLN A 60 14.49 10.59 6.28
CA GLN A 60 15.61 11.20 5.55
C GLN A 60 16.25 10.23 4.53
N GLY A 61 15.54 9.16 4.16
CA GLY A 61 16.05 8.16 3.25
C GLY A 61 15.96 8.61 1.79
N VAL A 62 15.33 7.79 0.97
CA VAL A 62 15.28 7.98 -0.48
C VAL A 62 14.38 9.18 -0.81
N PRO A 63 14.80 10.07 -1.74
CA PRO A 63 13.98 11.22 -2.11
C PRO A 63 12.63 10.77 -2.71
N ARG A 64 11.56 11.50 -2.36
CA ARG A 64 10.19 11.21 -2.81
C ARG A 64 10.08 11.02 -4.33
N ALA A 65 10.81 11.83 -5.11
CA ALA A 65 10.81 11.73 -6.57
C ALA A 65 11.26 10.35 -7.06
N GLU A 66 12.34 9.82 -6.50
CA GLU A 66 12.87 8.52 -6.89
C GLU A 66 11.94 7.37 -6.47
N LEU A 67 11.29 7.49 -5.31
CA LEU A 67 10.25 6.53 -4.92
C LEU A 67 9.05 6.57 -5.86
N MET A 68 8.62 7.76 -6.27
CA MET A 68 7.50 7.92 -7.19
C MET A 68 7.77 7.23 -8.53
N ASP A 69 9.01 7.28 -9.05
CA ASP A 69 9.39 6.55 -10.27
C ASP A 69 9.31 5.03 -10.11
N ARG A 70 9.69 4.49 -8.94
CA ARG A 70 9.57 3.05 -8.64
C ARG A 70 8.11 2.61 -8.51
N ILE A 71 7.27 3.47 -7.95
CA ILE A 71 5.85 3.21 -7.69
C ILE A 71 4.99 3.40 -8.95
N LYS A 72 5.47 4.17 -9.93
CA LYS A 72 4.72 4.47 -11.15
C LYS A 72 4.48 3.17 -11.93
N LYS A 73 3.20 2.76 -11.98
CA LYS A 73 2.76 1.61 -12.79
C LYS A 73 3.35 1.75 -14.19
N PRO A 74 3.89 0.66 -14.78
CA PRO A 74 4.46 0.73 -16.11
C PRO A 74 3.41 1.30 -17.06
N LYS A 75 3.81 2.28 -17.86
CA LYS A 75 2.97 2.82 -18.93
C LYS A 75 2.72 1.67 -19.91
N VAL A 76 1.61 0.93 -19.73
CA VAL A 76 1.24 -0.13 -20.65
C VAL A 76 1.04 0.53 -22.01
N ARG A 77 1.93 0.23 -22.95
CA ARG A 77 1.71 0.62 -24.35
C ARG A 77 0.50 -0.19 -24.77
N ALA A 78 -0.65 0.48 -24.91
CA ALA A 78 -1.83 -0.14 -25.47
C ALA A 78 -1.43 -0.73 -26.82
N VAL A 79 -1.45 -2.06 -26.93
CA VAL A 79 -1.33 -2.74 -28.21
C VAL A 79 -2.63 -2.41 -28.95
N ARG A 80 -2.52 -1.81 -30.14
CA ARG A 80 -3.70 -1.47 -30.95
C ARG A 80 -4.54 -2.76 -31.14
N GLY A 81 -5.80 -2.72 -30.70
CA GLY A 81 -6.73 -3.83 -30.84
C GLY A 81 -6.95 -4.68 -29.57
N VAL A 82 -6.22 -4.44 -28.48
CA VAL A 82 -6.50 -5.11 -27.18
C VAL A 82 -7.22 -4.15 -26.26
N PRO A 83 -8.46 -4.43 -25.83
CA PRO A 83 -9.16 -3.59 -24.85
C PRO A 83 -8.44 -3.68 -23.50
N THR A 84 -7.88 -2.57 -23.03
CA THR A 84 -7.15 -2.47 -21.75
C THR A 84 -8.06 -2.63 -20.53
N SER A 85 -9.37 -2.49 -20.69
CA SER A 85 -10.34 -2.66 -19.61
C SER A 85 -10.74 -4.12 -19.48
N LEU A 86 -10.05 -4.87 -18.61
CA LEU A 86 -10.72 -5.98 -17.94
C LEU A 86 -11.84 -5.36 -17.13
N LYS A 87 -13.10 -5.54 -17.57
CA LYS A 87 -14.25 -5.30 -16.71
C LYS A 87 -14.05 -6.22 -15.52
N VAL A 88 -13.80 -5.66 -14.34
CA VAL A 88 -13.94 -6.41 -13.09
C VAL A 88 -15.38 -6.91 -13.11
N VAL A 89 -15.58 -8.21 -13.29
CA VAL A 89 -16.89 -8.83 -13.14
C VAL A 89 -17.17 -8.88 -11.64
N SER A 90 -17.52 -7.73 -11.06
CA SER A 90 -18.09 -7.65 -9.72
C SER A 90 -19.60 -7.81 -9.85
N GLU A 91 -20.05 -9.01 -10.16
CA GLU A 91 -21.44 -9.43 -9.99
C GLU A 91 -21.44 -10.95 -10.25
N TYR A 92 -20.90 -11.71 -9.30
CA TYR A 92 -21.38 -13.08 -9.16
C TYR A 92 -22.83 -12.96 -8.71
N ASP A 93 -23.75 -13.17 -9.64
CA ASP A 93 -25.17 -13.30 -9.33
C ASP A 93 -25.38 -14.62 -8.57
N TYR A 94 -25.21 -14.58 -7.26
CA TYR A 94 -25.36 -15.73 -6.36
C TYR A 94 -26.79 -16.27 -6.33
N SER A 95 -27.74 -15.65 -7.04
CA SER A 95 -29.08 -16.20 -7.28
C SER A 95 -29.08 -17.46 -8.16
N LEU A 96 -27.98 -17.75 -8.88
CA LEU A 96 -27.85 -18.94 -9.73
C LEU A 96 -27.59 -20.25 -8.97
N PHE A 97 -27.27 -20.19 -7.67
CA PHE A 97 -27.14 -21.40 -6.85
C PHE A 97 -28.49 -21.66 -6.18
N PRO A 98 -29.22 -22.73 -6.55
CA PRO A 98 -30.48 -23.05 -5.90
C PRO A 98 -30.21 -23.26 -4.41
N ALA A 99 -30.89 -22.49 -3.56
CA ALA A 99 -30.86 -22.69 -2.12
C ALA A 99 -31.18 -24.17 -1.87
N SER A 100 -30.19 -24.91 -1.40
CA SER A 100 -30.36 -26.31 -1.02
C SER A 100 -31.39 -26.33 0.10
N SER A 101 -32.65 -26.61 -0.27
CA SER A 101 -33.72 -26.86 0.66
C SER A 101 -33.33 -28.13 1.43
N ALA A 102 -32.75 -27.91 2.61
CA ALA A 102 -32.58 -28.96 3.60
C ALA A 102 -33.97 -29.37 4.08
N ARG A 103 -34.32 -30.63 3.84
CA ARG A 103 -35.48 -31.30 4.42
C ARG A 103 -35.24 -31.62 5.89
#